data_AF-X1TBU9-F1
#
_entry.id   AF-X1TBU9-F1
#
_cell.length_a   1.000
_cell.length_b   1.000
_cell.length_c   1.000
_cell.angle_alpha   90.00
_cell.angle_beta   90.00
_cell.angle_gamma   90.00
#
_symmetry.space_group_name_H-M   'P 1'
#
loop_
_entity.id
_entity.type
_entity.pdbx_description
1 polymer ?
#
loop_
_entity_poly.entity_id
_entity_poly.type
_entity_poly.pdbx_seq_one_letter_code
_entity_poly.pdbx_strand_id
1 'polypeptide(L)' 'MELTVAQLAERIGAELADNTNAADQLIESVGPIKAAGAGDVTFVTSDKHKASLEKSLAGAVIVSERLEGFDKPQLI' A
#
# COMPACT_ATOMS: atom_id res chain seq x y z
N MET A 1 -10.07 3.38 12.83
CA MET A 1 -10.35 4.66 12.12
C MET A 1 -10.21 4.31 10.65
N GLU A 2 -11.26 4.46 9.86
CA GLU A 2 -11.29 4.00 8.47
C GLU A 2 -10.93 5.15 7.54
N LEU A 3 -9.95 4.95 6.67
CA LEU A 3 -9.54 5.92 5.65
C LEU A 3 -9.51 5.23 4.29
N THR A 4 -9.87 5.93 3.23
CA THR A 4 -9.58 5.43 1.88
C THR A 4 -8.08 5.49 1.59
N VAL A 5 -7.60 4.73 0.61
CA VAL A 5 -6.20 4.81 0.16
C VAL A 5 -5.85 6.24 -0.27
N ALA A 6 -6.75 6.93 -0.97
CA ALA A 6 -6.55 8.32 -1.36
C ALA A 6 -6.41 9.26 -0.15
N GLN A 7 -7.30 9.14 0.84
CA GLN A 7 -7.22 9.94 2.07
C GLN A 7 -5.96 9.64 2.87
N LEU A 8 -5.53 8.37 2.88
CA LEU A 8 -4.27 7.98 3.51
C LEU A 8 -3.08 8.65 2.82
N ALA A 9 -3.05 8.66 1.49
CA ALA A 9 -2.02 9.32 0.68
C ALA A 9 -1.92 10.81 1.03
N GLU A 10 -3.04 11.53 0.99
CA GLU A 10 -3.09 12.96 1.33
C GLU A 10 -2.63 13.21 2.77
N ARG A 11 -3.00 12.34 3.71
CA ARG A 11 -2.66 12.49 5.13
C ARG A 11 -1.17 12.32 5.42
N ILE A 12 -0.49 11.45 4.67
CA ILE A 12 0.95 11.20 4.84
C ILE A 12 1.80 12.01 3.84
N GLY A 13 1.17 12.75 2.93
CA GLY A 13 1.84 13.50 1.87
C GLY A 13 2.47 12.61 0.79
N ALA A 14 1.91 11.42 0.58
CA ALA A 14 2.35 10.48 -0.45
C ALA A 14 1.54 10.66 -1.75
N GLU A 15 2.15 10.28 -2.85
CA GLU A 15 1.52 10.17 -4.16
C GLU A 15 0.92 8.77 -4.33
N LEU A 16 -0.37 8.70 -4.65
CA LEU A 16 -1.00 7.43 -5.04
C LEU A 16 -0.65 7.14 -6.50
N ALA A 17 0.03 6.02 -6.75
CA ALA A 17 0.35 5.63 -8.13
C ALA A 17 -0.94 5.44 -8.96
N ASP A 18 -1.01 6.12 -10.11
CA ASP A 18 -2.18 6.25 -11.00
C ASP A 18 -2.81 4.94 -11.49
N ASN A 19 -2.17 3.80 -11.26
CA ASN A 19 -2.52 2.54 -11.92
C ASN A 19 -3.56 1.69 -11.18
N THR A 20 -4.25 2.25 -10.17
CA THR A 20 -5.18 1.46 -9.36
C THR A 20 -6.53 2.15 -9.16
N ASN A 21 -7.61 1.50 -9.65
CA ASN A 21 -9.02 1.78 -9.34
C ASN A 21 -9.37 1.58 -7.83
N ALA A 22 -8.39 1.55 -6.95
CA ALA A 22 -8.52 1.26 -5.53
C ALA A 22 -8.24 2.49 -4.66
N ALA A 23 -8.32 3.70 -5.23
CA ALA A 23 -8.30 4.95 -4.48
C ALA A 23 -9.37 4.99 -3.37
N ASP A 24 -10.55 4.41 -3.64
CA ASP A 24 -11.69 4.32 -2.72
C ASP A 24 -11.62 3.10 -1.78
N GLN A 25 -10.58 2.26 -1.89
CA GLN A 25 -10.43 1.10 -1.01
C GLN A 25 -10.22 1.56 0.43
N LEU A 26 -10.97 0.95 1.35
CA LEU A 26 -10.88 1.27 2.78
C LEU A 26 -9.68 0.56 3.41
N ILE A 27 -8.96 1.34 4.22
CA ILE A 27 -7.88 0.92 5.10
C ILE A 27 -8.34 1.13 6.54
N GLU A 28 -8.36 0.04 7.30
CA GLU A 28 -8.81 -0.02 8.69
C GLU A 28 -7.63 0.00 9.66
N SER A 29 -6.49 -0.55 9.25
CA SER A 29 -5.36 -0.79 10.13
C SER A 29 -4.00 -0.79 9.39
N VAL A 30 -2.91 -0.80 10.16
CA VAL A 30 -1.54 -0.91 9.64
C VAL A 30 -0.99 -2.27 10.04
N GLY A 31 -0.56 -3.06 9.05
CA GLY A 31 -0.14 -4.45 9.23
C GLY A 31 1.27 -4.74 8.72
N PRO A 32 2.02 -5.67 9.34
CA PRO A 32 3.28 -6.13 8.79
C PRO A 32 3.04 -6.96 7.52
N ILE A 33 3.97 -6.91 6.57
CA ILE A 33 3.88 -7.55 5.23
C ILE A 33 3.39 -9.00 5.24
N LYS A 34 3.71 -9.77 6.29
CA LYS A 34 3.36 -11.19 6.45
C LYS A 34 1.95 -11.45 7.00
N ALA A 35 1.33 -10.47 7.65
CA ALA A 35 0.01 -10.61 8.28
C ALA A 35 -1.03 -9.60 7.76
N ALA A 36 -0.59 -8.59 7.01
CA ALA A 36 -1.47 -7.59 6.42
C ALA A 36 -2.48 -8.23 5.46
N GLY A 37 -3.77 -7.97 5.73
CA GLY A 37 -4.91 -8.32 4.90
C GLY A 37 -5.40 -7.17 4.02
N ALA A 38 -6.53 -7.37 3.35
CA ALA A 38 -7.05 -6.42 2.35
C ALA A 38 -7.47 -5.06 2.94
N GLY A 39 -7.79 -5.00 4.23
CA GLY A 39 -8.07 -3.76 4.96
C GLY A 39 -6.84 -3.12 5.60
N ASP A 40 -5.64 -3.70 5.40
CA ASP A 40 -4.42 -3.21 6.03
C ASP A 40 -3.51 -2.52 5.03
N VAL A 41 -2.87 -1.44 5.48
CA VAL A 41 -1.71 -0.87 4.78
C VAL A 41 -0.42 -1.48 5.34
N THR A 42 0.51 -1.80 4.45
CA THR A 42 1.87 -2.21 4.83
C THR A 42 2.90 -1.25 4.26
N PHE A 43 4.17 -1.38 4.64
CA PHE A 43 5.24 -0.55 4.11
C PHE A 43 6.49 -1.37 3.81
N VAL A 44 7.28 -0.90 2.85
CA VAL A 44 8.58 -1.47 2.55
C VAL A 44 9.61 -0.36 2.35
N THR A 45 10.76 -0.53 2.98
CA THR A 45 11.87 0.44 2.91
C THR A 45 13.05 -0.08 2.11
N SER A 46 13.00 -1.32 1.63
CA SER A 46 14.11 -1.93 0.90
C SER A 46 13.64 -2.95 -0.13
N ASP A 47 14.28 -2.91 -1.29
CA ASP A 47 14.08 -3.83 -2.42
C ASP A 47 14.12 -5.31 -2.05
N LYS A 48 14.88 -5.65 -1.00
CA LYS A 48 15.04 -7.01 -0.48
C LYS A 48 13.72 -7.64 -0.04
N HIS A 49 12.71 -6.82 0.27
CA HIS A 49 11.39 -7.26 0.72
C HIS A 49 10.32 -7.19 -0.38
N LYS A 50 10.66 -6.77 -1.61
CA LYS A 50 9.74 -6.75 -2.77
C LYS A 50 9.13 -8.14 -3.04
N ALA A 51 9.92 -9.21 -2.94
CA ALA A 51 9.44 -10.59 -3.10
C ALA A 51 8.44 -11.03 -2.01
N SER A 52 8.48 -10.41 -0.83
CA SER A 52 7.49 -10.67 0.23
C SER A 52 6.19 -9.90 0.01
N LEU A 53 6.25 -8.82 -0.79
CA LEU A 53 5.14 -7.93 -1.08
C LEU A 53 4.17 -8.56 -2.08
N GLU A 54 4.70 -9.28 -3.06
CA GLU A 54 3.92 -10.11 -3.99
C GLU A 54 3.02 -11.11 -3.25
N LYS A 55 3.51 -11.64 -2.11
CA LYS A 55 2.77 -12.60 -1.28
C LYS A 55 1.90 -11.96 -0.20
N SER A 56 2.04 -10.66 0.03
CA SER A 56 1.22 -9.96 1.02
C SER A 56 -0.24 -9.93 0.58
N LEU A 57 -1.18 -9.79 1.51
CA LEU A 57 -2.59 -9.53 1.19
C LEU A 57 -2.98 -8.07 1.49
N ALA A 58 -1.99 -7.22 1.79
CA ALA A 58 -2.19 -5.80 2.07
C ALA A 58 -3.02 -5.11 0.99
N GLY A 59 -3.94 -4.25 1.43
CA GLY A 59 -4.78 -3.43 0.57
C GLY A 59 -4.06 -2.28 -0.11
N ALA A 60 -3.01 -1.76 0.53
CA ALA A 60 -2.11 -0.76 -0.03
C ALA A 60 -0.69 -0.96 0.51
N VAL A 61 0.29 -0.45 -0.22
CA VAL A 61 1.70 -0.43 0.22
C VAL A 61 2.27 0.97 0.20
N ILE A 62 3.00 1.33 1.25
CA ILE A 62 3.86 2.50 1.29
C ILE A 62 5.26 2.10 0.83
N VAL A 63 5.76 2.75 -0.21
CA VAL A 63 7.05 2.51 -0.86
C VAL A 63 7.78 3.83 -1.01
N SER A 64 9.11 3.82 -1.02
CA SER A 64 9.90 5.04 -1.27
C SER A 64 10.01 5.39 -2.76
N GLU A 65 9.76 4.41 -3.63
CA GLU A 65 9.86 4.54 -5.08
C GLU A 65 8.83 3.63 -5.74
N ARG A 66 8.36 3.99 -6.94
CA ARG A 66 7.40 3.19 -7.70
C ARG A 66 7.95 1.78 -7.97
N LEU A 67 7.14 0.77 -7.65
CA LEU A 67 7.38 -0.62 -8.00
C LEU A 67 6.78 -0.91 -9.38
N GLU A 68 7.65 -1.15 -10.36
CA GLU A 68 7.25 -1.62 -11.68
C GLU A 68 6.66 -3.04 -11.60
N GLY A 69 5.56 -3.28 -12.30
CA GLY A 69 4.89 -4.59 -12.32
C GLY A 69 4.17 -4.98 -11.03
N PHE A 70 3.84 -4.00 -10.18
CA PHE A 70 3.12 -4.24 -8.93
C PHE A 70 1.67 -3.73 -9.02
N ASP A 71 0.71 -4.66 -8.97
CA ASP A 71 -0.71 -4.41 -9.29
C ASP A 71 -1.53 -3.83 -8.13
N LYS A 72 -0.93 -3.58 -6.97
CA LYS A 72 -1.63 -3.04 -5.80
C LYS A 72 -1.38 -1.56 -5.62
N PRO A 73 -2.27 -0.85 -4.91
CA PRO A 73 -2.11 0.57 -4.64
C PRO A 73 -0.78 0.88 -3.97
N GLN A 74 -0.02 1.79 -4.57
CA GLN A 74 1.28 2.22 -4.08
C GLN A 74 1.18 3.67 -3.63
N LEU A 75 1.60 3.92 -2.40
CA LEU A 75 1.74 5.23 -1.80
C LEU A 75 3.25 5.54 -1.82
N ILE A 76 3.66 6.48 -2.67
CA ILE A 76 5.05 6.85 -2.94
C ILE A 76 5.39 8.16 -2.21
#